data_AF-A0A951Z7W8-F1
#
_entry.id   AF-A0A951Z7W8-F1
#
_cell.length_a   1.000
_cell.length_b   1.000
_cell.length_c   1.000
_cell.angle_alpha   90.00
_cell.angle_beta   90.00
_cell.angle_gamma   90.00
#
_symmetry.space_group_name_H-M   'P 1'
#
loop_
_entity.id
_entity.type
_entity.pdbx_description
1 polymer ?
#
loop_
_entity_poly.entity_id
_entity_poly.type
_entity_poly.pdbx_seq_one_letter_code
_entity_poly.pdbx_strand_id
1 'polypeptide(L)'
;MTEDQRGSPERIASAQRGNREALAELVREHYAEVFRFIARRVGTDLAEDAAQETFVTVQHQIKRLREPAKFRTWLLSIAHNHARNAARKAKRETPMDLWTAAPSAEGATLDREVLRSALQALSEEHRQVVVMHEIEGLRYAEIAEILGIPEGTVKSRLHHAFVQMRARLTGEGGTR
;
A
#
# COMPACT_ATOMS: atom_id res chain seq x y z
N MET A 1 18.25 9.73 -10.55
CA MET A 1 18.65 8.59 -9.69
C MET A 1 17.74 7.44 -10.06
N THR A 2 18.28 6.43 -10.72
CA THR A 2 17.56 5.24 -11.18
C THR A 2 16.99 4.46 -9.99
N GLU A 3 15.86 3.80 -10.20
CA GLU A 3 15.12 2.95 -9.24
C GLU A 3 15.97 1.79 -8.67
N ASP A 4 17.11 1.53 -9.32
CA ASP A 4 18.01 0.38 -9.18
C ASP A 4 19.00 0.43 -7.99
N GLN A 5 19.04 1.52 -7.20
CA GLN A 5 19.91 1.61 -6.01
C GLN A 5 19.17 1.62 -4.66
N ARG A 6 17.83 1.54 -4.68
CA ARG A 6 17.04 1.54 -3.43
C ARG A 6 17.12 0.21 -2.71
N GLY A 7 17.72 0.21 -1.54
CA GLY A 7 17.92 -1.00 -0.75
C GLY A 7 18.80 -2.04 -1.45
N SER A 8 19.99 -1.64 -1.93
CA SER A 8 20.98 -2.57 -2.49
C SER A 8 21.17 -3.81 -1.58
N PRO A 9 21.30 -5.04 -2.12
CA PRO A 9 21.50 -6.25 -1.32
C PRO A 9 22.63 -6.15 -0.28
N GLU A 10 23.68 -5.41 -0.60
CA GLU A 10 24.83 -5.16 0.26
C GLU A 10 24.46 -4.33 1.50
N ARG A 11 23.66 -3.26 1.30
CA ARG A 11 23.14 -2.42 2.40
C ARG A 11 22.24 -3.23 3.32
N ILE A 12 21.36 -4.06 2.75
CA ILE A 12 20.49 -4.95 3.54
C ILE A 12 21.34 -5.94 4.34
N ALA A 13 22.31 -6.60 3.71
CA ALA A 13 23.20 -7.53 4.40
C ALA A 13 24.00 -6.84 5.52
N SER A 14 24.43 -5.60 5.31
CA SER A 14 25.09 -4.76 6.33
C SER A 14 24.16 -4.49 7.52
N ALA A 15 22.92 -4.08 7.25
CA ALA A 15 21.91 -3.86 8.28
C ALA A 15 21.57 -5.15 9.06
N GLN A 16 21.52 -6.31 8.39
CA GLN A 16 21.32 -7.62 9.03
C GLN A 16 22.43 -7.98 10.03
N ARG A 17 23.67 -7.53 9.77
CA ARG A 17 24.80 -7.69 10.70
C ARG A 17 24.79 -6.69 11.86
N GLY A 18 23.79 -5.81 11.93
CA GLY A 18 23.62 -4.83 13.00
C GLY A 18 24.23 -3.45 12.71
N ASN A 19 24.62 -3.17 11.46
CA ASN A 19 25.06 -1.83 11.09
C ASN A 19 23.87 -0.86 11.15
N ARG A 20 23.89 0.03 12.15
CA ARG A 20 22.82 1.01 12.40
C ARG A 20 22.73 2.08 11.33
N GLU A 21 23.84 2.47 10.72
CA GLU A 21 23.86 3.47 9.66
C GLU A 21 23.22 2.91 8.38
N ALA A 22 23.57 1.68 8.01
CA ALA A 22 22.93 0.99 6.89
C ALA A 22 21.41 0.84 7.09
N LEU A 23 20.96 0.54 8.32
CA LEU A 23 19.54 0.51 8.65
C LEU A 23 18.90 1.90 8.54
N ALA A 24 19.54 2.94 9.06
CA ALA A 24 19.02 4.31 9.00
C ALA A 24 18.90 4.81 7.55
N GLU A 25 19.82 4.43 6.67
CA GLU A 25 19.71 4.68 5.23
C GLU A 25 18.49 3.99 4.61
N LEU A 26 18.28 2.70 4.89
CA LEU A 26 17.10 1.97 4.43
C LEU A 26 15.80 2.64 4.89
N VAL A 27 15.76 3.11 6.15
CA VAL A 27 14.60 3.86 6.66
C VAL A 27 14.40 5.14 5.85
N ARG A 28 15.41 6.00 5.73
CA ARG A 28 15.30 7.27 4.99
C ARG A 28 14.86 7.07 3.55
N GLU A 29 15.38 6.03 2.91
CA GLU A 29 15.11 5.70 1.51
C GLU A 29 13.67 5.23 1.26
N HIS A 30 13.11 4.45 2.18
CA HIS A 30 11.80 3.84 2.00
C HIS A 30 10.67 4.52 2.78
N TYR A 31 10.97 5.44 3.71
CA TYR A 31 9.97 6.04 4.59
C TYR A 31 8.82 6.68 3.80
N ALA A 32 9.14 7.51 2.81
CA ALA A 32 8.11 8.20 2.03
C ALA A 32 7.22 7.24 1.22
N GLU A 33 7.78 6.11 0.76
CA GLU A 33 7.01 5.07 0.06
C GLU A 33 6.08 4.33 1.02
N VAL A 34 6.62 3.88 2.16
CA VAL A 34 5.85 3.18 3.21
C VAL A 34 4.73 4.08 3.74
N PHE A 35 5.03 5.34 4.02
CA PHE A 35 4.05 6.32 4.47
C PHE A 35 2.92 6.47 3.45
N ARG A 36 3.23 6.68 2.17
CA ARG A 36 2.20 6.79 1.11
C ARG A 36 1.39 5.51 0.95
N PHE A 37 2.04 4.35 1.02
CA PHE A 37 1.39 3.05 0.96
C PHE A 37 0.36 2.91 2.11
N ILE A 38 0.76 3.24 3.34
CA ILE A 38 -0.13 3.17 4.49
C ILE A 38 -1.24 4.23 4.40
N ALA A 39 -0.89 5.48 4.08
CA ALA A 39 -1.85 6.60 4.01
C ALA A 39 -2.96 6.38 2.98
N ARG A 40 -2.68 5.72 1.86
CA ARG A 40 -3.71 5.35 0.87
C ARG A 40 -4.75 4.35 1.40
N ARG A 41 -4.43 3.63 2.48
CA ARG A 41 -5.30 2.63 3.11
C ARG A 41 -6.01 3.16 4.34
N VAL A 42 -5.34 4.00 5.14
CA VAL A 42 -5.82 4.44 6.46
C VAL A 42 -5.73 5.94 6.70
N GLY A 43 -5.60 6.75 5.65
CA GLY A 43 -5.47 8.21 5.79
C GLY A 43 -4.12 8.64 6.37
N THR A 44 -3.83 9.94 6.30
CA THR A 44 -2.57 10.51 6.78
C THR A 44 -2.45 10.43 8.30
N ASP A 45 -3.57 10.61 9.00
CA ASP A 45 -3.59 10.74 10.47
C ASP A 45 -3.13 9.46 11.17
N LEU A 46 -3.48 8.30 10.62
CA LEU A 46 -3.06 6.99 11.15
C LEU A 46 -1.77 6.49 10.51
N ALA A 47 -1.29 7.12 9.43
CA ALA A 47 -0.18 6.60 8.66
C ALA A 47 1.19 6.83 9.32
N GLU A 48 1.35 7.92 10.07
CA GLU A 48 2.62 8.24 10.71
C GLU A 48 3.00 7.18 11.76
N ASP A 49 2.11 6.90 12.70
CA ASP A 49 2.32 5.88 13.74
C ASP A 49 2.54 4.50 13.12
N ALA A 50 1.68 4.09 12.18
CA ALA A 50 1.82 2.79 11.53
C ALA A 50 3.11 2.66 10.70
N ALA A 51 3.60 3.75 10.10
CA ALA A 51 4.90 3.77 9.42
C ALA A 51 6.04 3.62 10.42
N GLN A 52 5.98 4.29 11.57
CA GLN A 52 6.98 4.11 12.64
C GLN A 52 6.99 2.67 13.15
N GLU A 53 5.82 2.09 13.46
CA GLU A 53 5.70 0.68 13.89
C GLU A 53 6.24 -0.30 12.82
N THR A 54 6.06 0.03 11.54
CA THR A 54 6.64 -0.72 10.42
C THR A 54 8.16 -0.74 10.51
N PHE A 55 8.82 0.41 10.64
CA PHE A 55 10.28 0.45 10.69
C PHE A 55 10.86 -0.10 12.01
N VAL A 56 10.15 0.02 13.13
CA VAL A 56 10.47 -0.69 14.36
C VAL A 56 10.43 -2.20 14.12
N THR A 57 9.42 -2.71 13.43
CA THR A 57 9.33 -4.13 13.09
C THR A 57 10.47 -4.56 12.16
N VAL A 58 10.79 -3.74 11.17
CA VAL A 58 11.91 -3.97 10.25
C VAL A 58 13.22 -4.08 11.02
N GLN A 59 13.52 -3.15 11.94
CA GLN A 59 14.73 -3.21 12.75
C GLN A 59 14.89 -4.55 13.48
N HIS A 60 13.80 -5.10 14.03
CA HIS A 60 13.82 -6.36 14.76
C HIS A 60 13.84 -7.60 13.85
N GLN A 61 13.22 -7.51 12.67
CA GLN A 61 12.99 -8.66 11.80
C GLN A 61 13.91 -8.72 10.57
N ILE A 62 14.67 -7.67 10.26
CA ILE A 62 15.52 -7.60 9.05
C ILE A 62 16.50 -8.78 8.97
N LYS A 63 16.98 -9.28 10.12
CA LYS A 63 17.84 -10.48 10.20
C LYS A 63 17.18 -11.77 9.72
N ARG A 64 15.84 -11.81 9.67
CA ARG A 64 15.04 -12.96 9.22
C ARG A 64 14.72 -12.92 7.73
N LEU A 65 14.98 -11.79 7.06
CA LEU A 65 14.81 -11.68 5.61
C LEU A 65 15.82 -12.59 4.90
N ARG A 66 15.30 -13.62 4.21
CA ARG A 66 16.14 -14.63 3.53
C ARG A 66 16.67 -14.16 2.18
N GLU A 67 15.86 -13.38 1.46
CA GLU A 67 16.17 -12.91 0.11
C GLU A 67 16.23 -11.38 0.10
N PRO A 68 17.43 -10.77 0.21
CA PRO A 68 17.59 -9.31 0.21
C PRO A 68 16.94 -8.63 -1.00
N ALA A 69 16.97 -9.27 -2.18
CA ALA A 69 16.32 -8.75 -3.39
C ALA A 69 14.79 -8.55 -3.25
N LYS A 70 14.14 -9.23 -2.29
CA LYS A 70 12.71 -9.08 -1.98
C LYS A 70 12.43 -8.09 -0.85
N PHE A 71 13.42 -7.32 -0.40
CA PHE A 71 13.27 -6.41 0.74
C PHE A 71 12.08 -5.46 0.59
N ARG A 72 11.88 -4.89 -0.60
CA ARG A 72 10.74 -3.99 -0.87
C ARG A 72 9.39 -4.69 -0.65
N THR A 73 9.18 -5.86 -1.26
CA THR A 73 7.93 -6.63 -1.10
C THR A 73 7.73 -7.02 0.36
N TRP A 74 8.77 -7.54 1.01
CA TRP A 74 8.74 -7.91 2.42
C TRP A 74 8.40 -6.71 3.34
N LEU A 75 8.99 -5.54 3.08
CA LEU A 75 8.71 -4.30 3.79
C LEU A 75 7.25 -3.89 3.63
N LEU A 76 6.71 -3.93 2.41
CA LEU A 76 5.31 -3.61 2.14
C LEU A 76 4.34 -4.62 2.75
N SER A 77 4.73 -5.90 2.91
CA SER A 77 3.96 -6.90 3.67
C SER A 77 3.88 -6.55 5.17
N ILE A 78 4.95 -6.05 5.76
CA ILE A 78 4.94 -5.56 7.15
C ILE A 78 4.05 -4.31 7.24
N ALA A 79 4.23 -3.36 6.34
CA ALA A 79 3.44 -2.12 6.28
C ALA A 79 1.94 -2.41 6.12
N HIS A 80 1.58 -3.41 5.31
CA HIS A 80 0.19 -3.83 5.12
C HIS A 80 -0.44 -4.31 6.42
N ASN A 81 0.29 -5.11 7.20
CA ASN A 81 -0.19 -5.59 8.50
C ASN A 81 -0.41 -4.45 9.50
N HIS A 82 0.51 -3.48 9.56
CA HIS A 82 0.36 -2.30 10.44
C HIS A 82 -0.78 -1.39 9.99
N ALA A 83 -0.95 -1.14 8.70
CA ALA A 83 -2.11 -0.42 8.18
C ALA A 83 -3.43 -1.12 8.59
N ARG A 84 -3.53 -2.44 8.41
CA ARG A 84 -4.72 -3.22 8.80
C ARG A 84 -4.98 -3.15 10.31
N ASN A 85 -3.94 -3.18 11.12
CA ASN A 85 -4.04 -3.05 12.58
C ASN A 85 -4.51 -1.65 12.99
N ALA A 86 -3.95 -0.60 12.40
CA ALA A 86 -4.35 0.79 12.65
C ALA A 86 -5.83 1.02 12.29
N ALA A 87 -6.28 0.56 11.12
CA ALA A 87 -7.68 0.62 10.71
C ALA A 87 -8.61 -0.10 11.69
N ARG A 88 -8.22 -1.31 12.13
CA ARG A 88 -9.00 -2.09 13.10
C ARG A 88 -9.07 -1.41 14.47
N LYS A 89 -7.99 -0.77 14.91
CA LYS A 89 -7.94 -0.01 16.16
C LYS A 89 -8.83 1.21 16.09
N ALA A 90 -8.70 2.02 15.03
CA ALA A 90 -9.54 3.19 14.80
C ALA A 90 -11.04 2.86 14.75
N LYS A 91 -11.43 1.78 14.06
CA LYS A 91 -12.83 1.31 14.02
C LYS A 91 -13.38 0.88 15.39
N ARG A 92 -12.51 0.38 16.28
CA ARG A 92 -12.90 -0.01 17.65
C ARG A 92 -13.02 1.19 18.58
N GLU A 93 -12.15 2.17 18.42
CA GLU A 93 -12.09 3.39 19.25
C GLU A 93 -13.10 4.45 18.79
N THR A 94 -13.55 4.40 17.53
CA THR A 94 -14.57 5.29 16.97
C THR A 94 -15.71 4.47 16.34
N PRO A 95 -16.79 4.17 17.08
CA PRO A 95 -17.98 3.55 16.51
C PRO A 95 -18.77 4.58 15.68
N MET A 96 -18.53 4.59 14.37
CA MET A 96 -19.32 5.24 13.32
C MET A 96 -19.22 6.78 13.19
N ASP A 97 -19.24 7.20 11.93
CA ASP A 97 -19.12 8.55 11.37
C ASP A 97 -17.82 9.30 11.66
N LEU A 98 -16.89 9.21 10.70
CA LEU A 98 -16.24 10.35 10.05
C LEU A 98 -15.13 9.80 9.14
N TRP A 99 -15.40 9.68 7.85
CA TRP A 99 -14.33 9.56 6.86
C TRP A 99 -14.58 10.50 5.69
N THR A 100 -14.14 11.74 5.83
CA THR A 100 -13.76 12.56 4.69
C THR A 100 -12.65 13.51 5.11
N ALA A 101 -11.51 13.46 4.43
CA ALA A 101 -10.88 14.61 3.77
C ALA A 101 -9.49 14.24 3.22
N ALA A 102 -9.20 14.69 1.99
CA ALA A 102 -7.98 15.44 1.64
C ALA A 102 -8.19 16.07 0.23
N PRO A 103 -7.44 17.12 -0.17
CA PRO A 103 -8.00 18.37 -0.67
C PRO A 103 -8.04 18.48 -2.20
N SER A 104 -8.88 19.40 -2.66
CA SER A 104 -9.02 19.80 -4.07
C SER A 104 -7.79 20.55 -4.56
N ALA A 105 -7.31 20.19 -5.75
CA ALA A 105 -6.41 21.01 -6.57
C ALA A 105 -7.09 21.19 -7.93
N GLU A 106 -7.39 22.44 -8.25
CA GLU A 106 -8.27 22.86 -9.35
C GLU A 106 -7.59 22.72 -10.72
N GLY A 107 -8.33 22.14 -11.69
CA GLY A 107 -7.98 22.14 -13.11
C GLY A 107 -8.19 20.80 -13.83
N ALA A 108 -8.08 19.67 -13.11
CA ALA A 108 -8.30 18.29 -13.60
C ALA A 108 -9.41 17.56 -12.80
N THR A 109 -10.37 18.34 -12.29
CA THR A 109 -11.22 17.99 -11.16
C THR A 109 -12.31 16.96 -11.50
N LEU A 110 -12.88 16.99 -12.72
CA LEU A 110 -13.95 16.05 -13.11
C LEU A 110 -13.44 14.61 -13.25
N ASP A 111 -12.36 14.37 -14.01
CA ASP A 111 -11.84 13.01 -14.22
C ASP A 111 -11.34 12.38 -12.92
N ARG A 112 -10.72 13.18 -12.03
CA ARG A 112 -10.33 12.73 -10.69
C ARG A 112 -11.51 12.38 -9.81
N GLU A 113 -12.58 13.17 -9.84
CA GLU A 113 -13.77 12.93 -9.03
C GLU A 113 -14.50 11.66 -9.47
N VAL A 114 -14.66 11.47 -10.79
CA VAL A 114 -15.29 10.27 -11.35
C VAL A 114 -14.44 9.03 -11.04
N LEU A 115 -13.11 9.11 -11.20
CA LEU A 115 -12.20 8.01 -10.84
C LEU A 115 -12.26 7.71 -9.33
N ARG A 116 -12.29 8.73 -8.48
CA ARG A 116 -12.43 8.57 -7.02
C ARG A 116 -13.74 7.86 -6.67
N SER A 117 -14.85 8.27 -7.26
CA SER A 117 -16.16 7.65 -7.08
C SER A 117 -16.16 6.19 -7.54
N ALA A 118 -15.55 5.89 -8.69
CA ALA A 118 -15.42 4.53 -9.21
C ALA A 118 -14.60 3.62 -8.27
N LEU A 119 -13.52 4.14 -7.67
CA LEU A 119 -12.70 3.41 -6.69
C LEU A 119 -13.41 3.22 -5.34
N GLN A 120 -14.18 4.20 -4.89
CA GLN A 120 -14.97 4.11 -3.65
C GLN A 120 -16.10 3.08 -3.76
N ALA A 121 -16.62 2.87 -4.96
CA ALA A 121 -17.66 1.88 -5.23
C ALA A 121 -17.19 0.43 -5.16
N LEU A 122 -15.89 0.19 -5.32
CA LEU A 122 -15.31 -1.14 -5.22
C LEU A 122 -15.36 -1.63 -3.78
N SER A 123 -15.52 -2.94 -3.59
CA SER A 123 -15.21 -3.58 -2.31
C SER A 123 -13.76 -3.30 -1.93
N GLU A 124 -13.45 -3.34 -0.63
CA GLU A 124 -12.10 -3.13 -0.11
C GLU A 124 -11.08 -4.04 -0.82
N GLU A 125 -11.43 -5.31 -1.01
CA GLU A 125 -10.55 -6.30 -1.65
C GLU A 125 -10.23 -5.96 -3.12
N HIS A 126 -11.20 -5.44 -3.86
CA HIS A 126 -11.03 -5.03 -5.26
C HIS A 126 -10.24 -3.72 -5.36
N ARG A 127 -10.59 -2.72 -4.54
CA ARG A 127 -9.87 -1.44 -4.49
C ARG A 127 -8.41 -1.66 -4.14
N GLN A 128 -8.12 -2.52 -3.18
CA GLN A 128 -6.78 -2.77 -2.69
C GLN A 128 -5.86 -3.31 -3.79
N VAL A 129 -6.31 -4.30 -4.58
CA VAL A 129 -5.49 -4.84 -5.67
C VAL A 129 -5.28 -3.83 -6.80
N VAL A 130 -6.28 -2.98 -7.08
CA VAL A 130 -6.15 -1.90 -8.08
C VAL A 130 -5.12 -0.87 -7.63
N VAL A 131 -5.19 -0.40 -6.38
CA VAL A 131 -4.24 0.58 -5.84
C VAL A 131 -2.82 0.01 -5.84
N MET A 132 -2.66 -1.25 -5.40
CA MET A 132 -1.36 -1.92 -5.40
C MET A 132 -0.77 -2.07 -6.80
N HIS A 133 -1.59 -2.40 -7.79
CA HIS A 133 -1.10 -2.60 -9.15
C HIS A 133 -0.86 -1.27 -9.89
N GLU A 134 -1.89 -0.43 -10.00
CA GLU A 134 -1.89 0.75 -10.87
C GLU A 134 -1.15 1.94 -10.26
N ILE A 135 -1.17 2.08 -8.94
CA ILE A 135 -0.59 3.25 -8.25
C ILE A 135 0.76 2.93 -7.62
N GLU A 136 0.92 1.70 -7.10
CA GLU A 136 2.15 1.27 -6.43
C GLU A 136 3.09 0.46 -7.35
N GLY A 137 2.64 0.16 -8.58
CA GLY A 137 3.43 -0.54 -9.60
C GLY A 137 3.75 -1.99 -9.24
N LEU A 138 3.01 -2.60 -8.32
CA LEU A 138 3.30 -3.95 -7.84
C LEU A 138 2.87 -4.99 -8.86
N ARG A 139 3.72 -6.00 -9.06
CA ARG A 139 3.41 -7.15 -9.89
C ARG A 139 2.44 -8.07 -9.15
N TYR A 140 1.69 -8.87 -9.89
CA TYR A 140 0.68 -9.77 -9.30
C TYR A 140 1.25 -10.70 -8.22
N ALA A 141 2.46 -11.23 -8.43
CA ALA A 141 3.14 -12.07 -7.45
C ALA A 141 3.47 -11.31 -6.15
N GLU A 142 3.84 -10.04 -6.23
CA GLU A 142 4.14 -9.19 -5.06
C GLU A 142 2.86 -8.87 -4.29
N ILE A 143 1.78 -8.55 -5.01
CA ILE A 143 0.45 -8.33 -4.42
C ILE A 143 -0.03 -9.59 -3.70
N ALA A 144 0.12 -10.76 -4.33
CA ALA A 144 -0.23 -12.04 -3.76
C ALA A 144 0.53 -12.32 -2.46
N GLU A 145 1.84 -12.05 -2.44
CA GLU A 145 2.70 -12.19 -1.26
C GLU A 145 2.28 -11.23 -0.13
N ILE A 146 2.04 -9.95 -0.45
CA ILE A 146 1.64 -8.92 0.52
C ILE A 146 0.29 -9.25 1.15
N LEU A 147 -0.67 -9.72 0.35
CA LEU A 147 -2.03 -10.01 0.80
C LEU A 147 -2.20 -11.43 1.36
N GLY A 148 -1.23 -12.32 1.16
CA GLY A 148 -1.33 -13.73 1.55
C GLY A 148 -2.43 -14.49 0.80
N ILE A 149 -2.64 -14.18 -0.48
CA ILE A 149 -3.67 -14.80 -1.34
C ILE A 149 -3.03 -15.40 -2.61
N PRO A 150 -3.70 -16.33 -3.32
CA PRO A 150 -3.18 -16.85 -4.59
C PRO A 150 -3.07 -15.77 -5.67
N GLU A 151 -2.04 -15.82 -6.51
CA GLU A 151 -1.87 -14.87 -7.63
C GLU A 151 -3.07 -14.90 -8.60
N GLY A 152 -3.70 -16.07 -8.80
CA GLY A 152 -4.95 -16.18 -9.56
C GLY A 152 -6.10 -15.35 -8.97
N THR A 153 -6.13 -15.19 -7.63
CA THR A 153 -7.12 -14.35 -6.95
C THR A 153 -6.83 -12.86 -7.16
N VAL A 154 -5.55 -12.46 -7.23
CA VAL A 154 -5.19 -11.09 -7.61
C VAL A 154 -5.69 -10.77 -9.02
N LYS A 155 -5.44 -11.67 -9.98
CA LYS A 155 -5.89 -11.52 -11.37
C LYS A 155 -7.40 -11.39 -11.49
N SER A 156 -8.16 -12.28 -10.84
CA SER A 156 -9.62 -12.23 -10.88
C SER A 156 -10.17 -10.97 -10.20
N ARG A 157 -9.63 -10.57 -9.04
CA ARG A 157 -10.02 -9.33 -8.36
C ARG A 157 -9.75 -8.09 -9.21
N LEU A 158 -8.60 -7.99 -9.87
CA LEU A 158 -8.30 -6.88 -10.78
C LEU A 158 -9.26 -6.84 -11.96
N HIS A 159 -9.51 -8.00 -12.58
CA HIS A 159 -10.46 -8.09 -13.68
C HIS A 159 -11.86 -7.59 -13.28
N HIS A 160 -12.41 -8.11 -12.18
CA HIS A 160 -13.73 -7.69 -11.71
C HIS A 160 -13.77 -6.23 -11.26
N ALA A 161 -12.68 -5.71 -10.70
CA ALA A 161 -12.57 -4.30 -10.35
C ALA A 161 -12.64 -3.41 -11.60
N PHE A 162 -11.88 -3.72 -12.65
CA PHE A 162 -11.89 -2.94 -13.89
C PHE A 162 -13.22 -3.01 -14.63
N VAL A 163 -13.89 -4.17 -14.63
CA VAL A 163 -15.24 -4.29 -15.21
C VAL A 163 -16.23 -3.35 -14.49
N GLN A 164 -16.21 -3.33 -13.16
CA GLN A 164 -17.06 -2.45 -12.36
C GLN A 164 -16.72 -0.96 -12.57
N MET A 165 -15.43 -0.62 -12.59
CA MET A 165 -15.00 0.75 -12.85
C MET A 165 -15.41 1.21 -14.24
N ARG A 166 -15.21 0.37 -15.27
CA ARG A 166 -15.61 0.67 -16.65
C ARG A 166 -17.10 0.94 -16.77
N ALA A 167 -17.95 0.06 -16.21
CA ALA A 167 -19.41 0.24 -16.26
C ALA A 167 -19.86 1.58 -15.64
N ARG A 168 -19.15 2.07 -14.61
CA ARG A 168 -19.42 3.37 -13.98
C ARG A 168 -18.88 4.54 -14.79
N LEU A 169 -17.71 4.38 -15.42
CA LEU A 169 -17.08 5.41 -16.24
C LEU A 169 -17.81 5.60 -17.59
N THR A 170 -18.37 4.54 -18.17
CA THR A 170 -19.12 4.59 -19.44
C THR A 170 -20.62 4.88 -19.26
N GLY A 171 -21.11 4.94 -18.02
CA GLY A 171 -22.54 5.11 -17.73
C GLY A 171 -23.39 3.86 -17.98
N GLU A 172 -22.79 2.74 -18.38
CA GLU A 172 -23.47 1.48 -18.71
C GLU A 172 -23.89 0.67 -17.46
N GLY A 173 -23.52 1.12 -16.25
CA GLY A 173 -23.84 0.47 -14.97
C GLY A 173 -25.12 0.96 -14.28
N GLY A 174 -25.86 1.90 -14.88
CA GLY A 174 -27.13 2.38 -14.36
C GLY A 174 -28.30 1.90 -15.20
N THR A 175 -28.82 0.70 -14.93
CA THR A 175 -30.24 0.31 -15.01
C THR A 175 -30.35 -1.20 -14.72
N ARG A 176 -30.66 -1.55 -13.46
CA ARG A 176 -31.73 -2.48 -13.04
C ARG A 176 -31.66 -2.74 -11.55
#